data_AF-A0A7X6L4R4-F1
#
_entry.id   AF-A0A7X6L4R4-F1
#
_cell.length_a   1.000
_cell.length_b   1.000
_cell.length_c   1.000
_cell.angle_alpha   90.00
_cell.angle_beta   90.00
_cell.angle_gamma   90.00
#
_symmetry.space_group_name_H-M   'P 1'
#
loop_
_entity.id
_entity.type
_entity.pdbx_description
1 polymer ?
#
loop_
_entity_poly.entity_id
_entity_poly.type
_entity_poly.pdbx_seq_one_letter_code
_entity_poly.pdbx_strand_id
1 'polypeptide(L)' 'MLTSSLAIYQLIAMTGQEAHQAPIMPFTIQQAHTVMRYHVACRAKRCPRKAAAFDTLIEAGRVVPSQTKPR' A
#
# COMPACT_ATOMS: atom_id res chain seq x y z
N MET A 1 19.95 23.26 6.91
CA MET A 1 18.75 22.49 7.28
C MET A 1 18.50 21.52 6.15
N LEU A 2 18.64 20.21 6.37
CA LEU A 2 18.41 19.22 5.33
C LEU A 2 16.92 19.21 4.99
N THR A 3 16.58 19.76 3.82
CA THR A 3 15.28 19.55 3.18
C THR A 3 15.21 18.08 2.79
N SER A 4 14.80 17.23 3.73
CA SER A 4 14.53 15.82 3.47
C SER A 4 13.49 15.73 2.36
N SER A 5 13.95 15.48 1.13
CA SER A 5 13.10 15.40 -0.06
C SER A 5 12.08 14.29 0.13
N LEU A 6 10.86 14.50 -0.38
CA LEU A 6 9.78 13.50 -0.42
C LEU A 6 10.30 12.12 -0.90
N ALA A 7 11.26 12.12 -1.83
CA ALA A 7 11.91 10.93 -2.35
C ALA A 7 12.61 10.10 -1.26
N ILE A 8 13.28 10.73 -0.28
CA ILE A 8 13.96 10.02 0.80
C ILE A 8 12.94 9.33 1.71
N TYR A 9 11.86 10.02 2.08
CA TYR A 9 10.80 9.43 2.88
C TYR A 9 10.06 8.31 2.14
N GLN A 10 9.85 8.45 0.83
CA GLN A 10 9.29 7.39 -0.02
C GLN A 10 10.19 6.17 -0.07
N LEU A 11 11.52 6.34 -0.22
CA LEU A 11 12.46 5.23 -0.21
C LEU A 11 12.43 4.46 1.12
N ILE A 12 12.45 5.16 2.25
CA ILE A 12 12.37 4.53 3.58
C ILE A 12 11.06 3.74 3.75
N ALA A 13 9.92 4.32 3.34
CA ALA A 13 8.63 3.62 3.36
C ALA A 13 8.58 2.42 2.38
N MET A 14 9.42 2.42 1.35
CA MET A 14 9.53 1.31 0.40
C MET A 14 10.50 0.22 0.87
N THR A 15 11.51 0.51 1.69
CA THR A 15 12.59 -0.42 2.05
C THR A 15 12.56 -0.93 3.49
N GLY A 16 11.87 -0.23 4.41
CA GLY A 16 11.71 -0.70 5.79
C GLY A 16 10.83 -1.96 5.86
N GLN A 17 11.30 -3.04 6.50
CA GLN A 17 10.53 -4.28 6.64
C GLN A 17 9.21 -4.06 7.40
N GLU A 18 9.19 -3.14 8.36
CA GLU A 18 7.96 -2.72 9.06
C GLU A 18 6.95 -2.04 8.13
N ALA A 19 7.41 -1.35 7.09
CA ALA A 19 6.55 -0.64 6.15
C ALA A 19 5.79 -1.59 5.21
N HIS A 20 6.14 -2.88 5.16
CA HIS A 20 5.40 -3.91 4.40
C HIS A 20 4.49 -4.76 5.28
N GLN A 21 4.50 -4.59 6.59
CA GLN A 21 3.64 -5.36 7.50
C GLN A 21 2.17 -4.98 7.31
N ALA A 22 1.31 -5.99 7.46
CA ALA A 22 -0.13 -5.79 7.48
C ALA A 22 -0.49 -4.86 8.66
N PRO A 23 -1.48 -3.97 8.49
CA PRO A 23 -1.96 -3.17 9.61
C PRO A 23 -2.70 -4.08 10.61
N ILE A 24 -2.67 -3.72 11.89
CA ILE A 24 -3.41 -4.45 12.94
C ILE A 24 -4.92 -4.29 12.73
N MET A 25 -5.34 -3.11 12.27
CA MET A 25 -6.73 -2.79 11.93
C MET A 25 -6.86 -2.52 10.43
N PRO A 26 -8.00 -2.85 9.80
CA PRO A 26 -8.26 -2.47 8.42
C PRO A 26 -8.07 -0.96 8.21
N PHE A 27 -7.63 -0.58 7.01
CA PHE A 27 -7.49 0.83 6.67
C PHE A 27 -8.85 1.49 6.51
N THR A 28 -8.91 2.80 6.70
CA THR A 28 -10.00 3.59 6.11
C THR A 28 -9.82 3.66 4.59
N ILE A 29 -10.90 3.96 3.86
CA ILE A 29 -10.84 4.09 2.39
C ILE A 29 -9.76 5.09 1.95
N GLN A 30 -9.66 6.25 2.62
CA GLN A 30 -8.64 7.27 2.34
C GLN A 30 -7.22 6.77 2.60
N GLN A 31 -7.02 6.05 3.70
CA GLN A 31 -5.71 5.46 4.02
C GLN A 31 -5.34 4.41 2.98
N ALA A 32 -6.28 3.56 2.57
CA ALA A 32 -6.06 2.54 1.56
C ALA A 32 -5.61 3.14 0.22
N HIS A 33 -6.26 4.21 -0.26
CA HIS A 33 -5.80 4.93 -1.46
C HIS A 33 -4.40 5.51 -1.31
N THR A 34 -4.04 6.00 -0.12
CA THR A 34 -2.71 6.54 0.15
C THR A 34 -1.64 5.45 0.13
N VAL A 35 -1.90 4.31 0.79
CA VAL A 35 -1.02 3.14 0.75
C VAL A 35 -0.84 2.62 -0.67
N MET A 36 -1.90 2.56 -1.47
CA MET A 36 -1.81 2.11 -2.87
C MET A 36 -0.90 3.00 -3.73
N ARG A 37 -0.87 4.32 -3.46
CA ARG A 37 0.04 5.26 -4.13
C ARG A 37 1.49 5.05 -3.69
N TYR A 38 1.75 4.95 -2.39
CA TYR A 38 3.11 4.76 -1.87
C TYR A 38 3.70 3.41 -2.27
N HIS A 39 2.89 2.36 -2.29
CA HIS A 39 3.33 1.01 -2.63
C HIS A 39 3.07 0.68 -4.12
N VAL A 40 3.09 1.67 -5.02
CA VAL A 40 2.83 1.45 -6.46
C VAL A 40 3.75 0.38 -7.05
N ALA A 41 5.02 0.36 -6.64
CA ALA A 41 6.03 -0.62 -7.09
C ALA A 41 5.91 -2.01 -6.43
N CYS A 42 5.14 -2.14 -5.35
CA CYS A 42 4.98 -3.42 -4.65
C CYS A 42 3.97 -4.32 -5.39
N ARG A 43 4.16 -5.63 -5.31
CA ARG A 43 3.11 -6.61 -5.66
C ARG A 43 2.30 -6.94 -4.42
N ALA A 44 0.97 -6.97 -4.51
CA ALA A 44 0.12 -7.20 -3.33
C ALA A 44 0.38 -8.59 -2.72
N LYS A 45 0.66 -9.62 -3.54
CA LYS A 45 1.08 -10.95 -3.04
C LYS A 45 2.38 -10.97 -2.23
N ARG A 46 3.24 -9.95 -2.33
CA ARG A 46 4.51 -9.86 -1.59
C ARG A 46 4.55 -8.72 -0.58
N CYS A 47 3.51 -7.89 -0.50
CA CYS A 47 3.42 -6.75 0.40
C CYS A 47 2.09 -6.83 1.16
N PRO A 48 2.08 -7.43 2.37
CA PRO A 48 0.89 -7.54 3.20
C PRO A 48 0.17 -6.21 3.42
N ARG A 49 0.92 -5.11 3.56
CA ARG A 49 0.34 -3.76 3.67
C ARG A 49 -0.46 -3.35 2.45
N LYS A 50 0.10 -3.56 1.25
CA LYS A 50 -0.60 -3.27 -0.02
C LYS A 50 -1.79 -4.21 -0.21
N ALA A 51 -1.67 -5.47 0.17
CA ALA A 51 -2.78 -6.42 0.13
C ALA A 51 -3.94 -5.93 1.01
N ALA A 52 -3.68 -5.57 2.27
CA ALA A 52 -4.72 -5.06 3.17
C ALA A 52 -5.42 -3.80 2.61
N ALA A 53 -4.66 -2.85 2.05
CA ALA A 53 -5.24 -1.68 1.40
C ALA A 53 -6.08 -2.05 0.16
N PHE A 54 -5.63 -3.00 -0.63
CA PHE A 54 -6.38 -3.48 -1.78
C PHE A 54 -7.69 -4.15 -1.37
N ASP A 55 -7.67 -4.99 -0.32
CA ASP A 55 -8.86 -5.65 0.22
C ASP A 55 -9.89 -4.64 0.73
N THR A 56 -9.47 -3.65 1.51
CA THR A 56 -10.35 -2.55 1.95
C THR A 56 -11.05 -1.86 0.79
N LEU A 57 -10.35 -1.63 -0.34
CA LEU A 57 -10.94 -0.99 -1.51
C LEU A 57 -11.88 -1.91 -2.30
N ILE A 58 -11.65 -3.22 -2.28
CA ILE A 58 -12.58 -4.21 -2.86
C ILE A 58 -13.86 -4.25 -2.04
N GLU A 59 -13.74 -4.40 -0.72
CA GLU A 59 -14.87 -4.46 0.21
C GLU A 59 -15.72 -3.19 0.15
N ALA A 60 -15.08 -2.03 -0.02
CA ALA A 60 -15.76 -0.75 -0.21
C ALA A 60 -16.31 -0.52 -1.64
N GLY A 61 -16.16 -1.48 -2.56
CA GLY A 61 -16.64 -1.39 -3.95
C GLY A 61 -15.90 -0.36 -4.81
N ARG A 62 -14.69 0.06 -4.42
CA ARG A 62 -13.88 1.07 -5.13
C ARG A 62 -12.95 0.46 -6.18
N VAL A 63 -12.66 -0.83 -6.06
CA VAL A 63 -11.77 -1.56 -6.96
C VAL A 63 -12.38 -2.93 -7.27
N VAL A 64 -12.41 -3.28 -8.55
CA VAL A 64 -12.72 -4.66 -9.00
C VAL A 64 -11.40 -5.36 -9.30
N PRO A 65 -11.09 -6.51 -8.67
CA PRO A 65 -9.88 -7.25 -8.95
C PRO A 65 -9.78 -7.67 -10.42
N SER A 66 -8.57 -7.60 -10.97
CA SER A 66 -8.32 -8.15 -12.30
C SER A 66 -8.41 -9.68 -12.23
N GLN A 67 -9.26 -10.28 -13.07
CA GLN A 67 -9.37 -11.75 -13.16
C GLN A 67 -8.25 -12.38 -14.01
N THR A 68 -7.54 -11.56 -14.78
CA THR A 68 -6.52 -12.00 -15.75
C THR A 68 -5.09 -11.85 -15.25
N LYS A 69 -4.86 -11.06 -14.19
CA LYS A 69 -3.52 -10.83 -13.62
C LYS A 69 -3.47 -11.32 -12.17
N PRO A 70 -2.45 -12.11 -11.78
CA PRO A 70 -2.30 -12.53 -10.39
C PRO A 70 -2.03 -11.32 -9.49
N ARG A 71 -2.59 -11.39 -8.28
CA ARG A 71 -2.40 -10.43 -7.19
C ARG A 71 -0.94 -10.37 -6.70
#